data_AF-A0A7C5NRR3-F1
#
_entry.id   AF-A0A7C5NRR3-F1
#
_cell.length_a   1.000
_cell.length_b   1.000
_cell.length_c   1.000
_cell.angle_alpha   90.00
_cell.angle_beta   90.00
_cell.angle_gamma   90.00
#
_symmetry.space_group_name_H-M   'P 1'
#
loop_
_entity.id
_entity.type
_entity.pdbx_description
1 polymer ?
#
loop_
_entity_poly.entity_id
_entity_poly.type
_entity_poly.pdbx_seq_one_letter_code
_entity_poly.pdbx_strand_id
1 'polypeptide(L)'
;MSHYYSQEPNVPLKTKIIEVVIRGERFRFITSSGVFSFGKLDRGTKLLIENMVLEKNWRVLDLGCGYGAIGIVASRFVNYVVMTDINKRAVSIAKKNLKINN
;
A
#
# COMPACT_ATOMS: atom_id res chain seq x y z
N MET A 1 -12.09 -17.99 -10.68
CA MET A 1 -11.16 -16.86 -10.96
C MET A 1 -10.66 -16.31 -9.64
N SER A 2 -9.35 -16.27 -9.41
CA SER A 2 -8.78 -15.62 -8.22
C SER A 2 -8.79 -14.12 -8.42
N HIS A 3 -9.45 -13.38 -7.54
CA HIS A 3 -9.45 -11.92 -7.55
C HIS A 3 -8.57 -11.38 -6.41
N TYR A 4 -8.13 -10.12 -6.50
CA TYR A 4 -7.26 -9.53 -5.47
C TYR A 4 -7.97 -9.32 -4.12
N TYR A 5 -9.30 -9.33 -4.12
CA TYR A 5 -10.14 -9.30 -2.91
C TYR A 5 -10.37 -10.70 -2.29
N SER A 6 -9.76 -11.76 -2.85
CA SER A 6 -9.79 -13.08 -2.22
C SER A 6 -8.88 -13.12 -0.99
N GLN A 7 -9.36 -13.75 0.10
CA GLN A 7 -8.62 -13.86 1.36
C GLN A 7 -7.29 -14.60 1.18
N GLU A 8 -7.29 -15.67 0.37
CA GLU A 8 -6.11 -16.47 0.00
C GLU A 8 -6.02 -16.58 -1.52
N PRO A 9 -5.16 -15.78 -2.18
CA PRO A 9 -5.04 -15.82 -3.63
C PRO A 9 -4.29 -17.08 -4.09
N ASN A 10 -4.94 -17.91 -4.89
CA ASN A 10 -4.39 -19.16 -5.47
C ASN A 10 -3.44 -18.94 -6.66
N VAL A 11 -2.99 -17.71 -6.91
CA VAL A 11 -2.01 -17.41 -7.95
C VAL A 11 -0.58 -17.52 -7.42
N PRO A 12 0.38 -18.10 -8.18
CA PRO A 12 1.79 -18.12 -7.78
C PRO A 12 2.31 -16.74 -7.43
N LEU A 13 3.11 -16.64 -6.37
CA LEU A 13 3.68 -15.39 -5.91
C LEU A 13 4.73 -14.90 -6.92
N LYS A 14 4.51 -13.72 -7.49
CA LYS A 14 5.48 -12.97 -8.29
C LYS A 14 5.56 -11.57 -7.71
N THR A 15 6.76 -11.07 -7.48
CA THR A 15 6.98 -9.73 -6.93
C THR A 15 7.68 -8.82 -7.92
N LYS A 16 7.35 -7.53 -7.87
CA LYS A 16 8.06 -6.47 -8.60
C LYS A 16 8.28 -5.29 -7.68
N ILE A 17 9.47 -4.71 -7.72
CA ILE A 17 9.75 -3.44 -7.05
C ILE A 17 9.36 -2.31 -7.99
N ILE A 18 8.67 -1.31 -7.45
CA ILE A 18 8.42 -0.03 -8.10
C ILE A 18 9.02 1.08 -7.25
N GLU A 19 9.53 2.10 -7.92
CA GLU A 19 9.98 3.34 -7.29
C GLU A 19 9.08 4.47 -7.77
N VAL A 20 8.65 5.30 -6.83
CA VAL A 20 7.70 6.38 -7.10
C VAL A 20 8.09 7.61 -6.30
N VAL A 21 7.87 8.77 -6.90
CA VAL A 21 7.91 10.06 -6.19
C VAL A 21 6.47 10.48 -5.96
N ILE A 22 6.11 10.68 -4.69
CA ILE A 22 4.77 11.09 -4.27
C ILE A 22 4.93 12.16 -3.19
N ARG A 23 4.22 13.30 -3.32
CA ARG A 23 4.37 14.45 -2.41
C ARG A 23 5.82 14.91 -2.21
N GLY A 24 6.65 14.79 -3.24
CA GLY A 24 8.07 15.18 -3.22
C GLY A 24 9.04 14.17 -2.57
N GLU A 25 8.53 13.08 -2.00
CA GLU A 25 9.34 12.04 -1.36
C GLU A 25 9.45 10.79 -2.25
N ARG A 26 10.60 10.10 -2.16
CA ARG A 26 10.82 8.82 -2.87
C ARG A 26 10.36 7.66 -2.00
N PHE A 27 9.53 6.81 -2.57
CA PHE A 27 9.12 5.54 -1.97
C PHE A 27 9.49 4.37 -2.88
N ARG A 28 9.78 3.24 -2.25
CA ARG A 28 10.03 1.97 -2.92
C ARG A 28 9.04 0.93 -2.42
N PHE A 29 8.23 0.38 -3.31
CA PHE A 29 7.22 -0.61 -2.97
C PHE A 29 7.47 -1.93 -3.68
N ILE A 30 7.47 -3.02 -2.91
CA ILE A 30 7.24 -4.36 -3.43
C ILE A 30 5.74 -4.47 -3.74
N THR A 31 5.42 -4.80 -4.98
CA THR A 31 4.09 -5.20 -5.43
C THR A 31 4.07 -6.70 -5.69
N SER A 32 2.90 -7.31 -5.67
CA SER A 32 2.74 -8.76 -5.81
C SER A 32 1.61 -9.16 -6.73
N SER A 33 1.78 -10.25 -7.48
CA SER A 33 0.65 -10.96 -8.10
C SER A 33 -0.38 -11.36 -7.04
N GLY A 34 -1.67 -11.29 -7.40
CA GLY A 34 -2.76 -11.55 -6.46
C GLY A 34 -3.00 -10.44 -5.45
N VAL A 35 -2.34 -9.29 -5.58
CA VAL A 35 -2.60 -8.04 -4.85
C VAL A 35 -2.93 -6.95 -5.89
N PHE A 36 -3.74 -5.97 -5.51
CA PHE A 36 -4.13 -4.88 -6.40
C PHE A 36 -2.92 -4.12 -6.98
N SER A 37 -3.04 -3.69 -8.24
CA SER A 37 -2.04 -2.91 -8.99
C SER A 37 -0.62 -3.51 -9.01
N PHE A 38 -0.50 -4.77 -9.43
CA PHE A 38 0.81 -5.42 -9.60
C PHE A 38 1.71 -4.67 -10.60
N GLY A 39 2.92 -4.31 -10.18
CA GLY A 39 3.99 -3.76 -11.03
C GLY A 39 3.89 -2.26 -11.32
N LYS A 40 2.92 -1.53 -10.75
CA LYS A 40 2.79 -0.07 -10.90
C LYS A 40 1.99 0.53 -9.76
N LEU A 41 2.15 1.83 -9.53
CA LEU A 41 1.24 2.58 -8.67
C LEU A 41 -0.05 2.90 -9.44
N ASP A 42 -1.20 2.58 -8.86
CA ASP A 42 -2.48 2.91 -9.45
C ASP A 42 -2.70 4.44 -9.52
N ARG A 43 -3.37 4.91 -10.57
CA ARG A 43 -3.60 6.35 -10.79
C ARG A 43 -4.54 6.95 -9.75
N GLY A 44 -5.60 6.22 -9.37
CA GLY A 44 -6.54 6.66 -8.34
C GLY A 44 -5.88 6.68 -6.96
N THR A 45 -5.08 5.64 -6.65
CA THR A 45 -4.24 5.64 -5.44
C THR A 45 -3.30 6.84 -5.39
N LYS A 46 -2.58 7.14 -6.48
CA LYS A 46 -1.71 8.32 -6.53
C LYS A 46 -2.50 9.61 -6.32
N LEU A 47 -3.62 9.78 -7.01
CA LEU A 47 -4.46 10.97 -6.90
C LEU A 47 -4.93 11.19 -5.46
N LEU A 48 -5.39 10.13 -4.78
CA LEU A 48 -5.81 10.21 -3.38
C LEU A 48 -4.65 10.64 -2.47
N ILE A 49 -3.48 10.02 -2.61
CA ILE A 49 -2.32 10.31 -1.76
C ILE A 49 -1.85 11.76 -1.96
N GLU A 50 -1.86 12.28 -3.19
CA GLU A 50 -1.44 13.67 -3.46
C GLU A 50 -2.43 14.71 -2.91
N ASN A 51 -3.70 14.36 -2.73
CA ASN A 51 -4.75 15.29 -2.29
C ASN A 51 -5.21 15.08 -0.84
N MET A 52 -4.76 14.02 -0.15
CA MET A 52 -5.16 13.77 1.23
C MET A 52 -4.62 14.86 2.17
N VAL A 53 -5.53 15.46 2.93
CA VAL A 53 -5.20 16.36 4.05
C VAL A 53 -4.93 15.50 5.27
N LEU A 54 -3.76 15.69 5.87
CA LEU A 54 -3.31 14.95 7.04
C LEU A 54 -2.73 15.91 8.05
N GLU A 55 -3.15 15.78 9.30
CA GLU A 55 -2.60 16.52 10.43
C GLU A 55 -1.92 15.56 11.41
N LYS A 56 -0.83 16.02 12.01
CA LYS A 56 0.07 15.20 12.86
C LYS A 56 -0.66 14.36 13.92
N ASN A 57 -1.72 14.91 14.50
CA ASN A 57 -2.44 14.31 15.63
C ASN A 57 -3.61 13.41 15.21
N TRP A 58 -3.88 13.26 13.92
CA TRP A 58 -4.95 12.39 13.44
C TRP A 58 -4.54 10.92 13.53
N ARG A 59 -5.55 10.05 13.63
CA ARG A 59 -5.42 8.60 13.51
C ARG A 59 -6.06 8.19 12.20
N VAL A 60 -5.33 7.47 11.35
CA VAL A 60 -5.79 7.11 9.99
C VAL A 60 -6.06 5.61 9.90
N LEU A 61 -7.14 5.25 9.21
CA LEU A 61 -7.44 3.88 8.79
C LEU A 61 -7.36 3.80 7.26
N ASP A 62 -6.46 2.95 6.77
CA ASP A 62 -6.36 2.53 5.37
C ASP A 62 -7.08 1.18 5.22
N LEU A 63 -8.28 1.23 4.64
CA LEU A 63 -9.16 0.09 4.46
C LEU A 63 -9.00 -0.49 3.05
N GLY A 64 -8.56 -1.75 2.95
CA GLY A 64 -8.17 -2.36 1.68
C GLY A 64 -6.77 -1.90 1.25
N CYS A 65 -5.80 -1.99 2.17
CA CYS A 65 -4.50 -1.36 2.02
C CYS A 65 -3.64 -1.92 0.87
N GLY A 66 -3.96 -3.11 0.35
CA GLY A 66 -3.18 -3.76 -0.69
C GLY A 66 -1.72 -3.95 -0.27
N TYR A 67 -0.78 -3.46 -1.07
CA TYR A 67 0.64 -3.48 -0.71
C TYR A 67 1.06 -2.31 0.20
N GLY A 68 0.11 -1.53 0.73
CA GLY A 68 0.32 -0.51 1.76
C GLY A 68 0.64 0.90 1.25
N ALA A 69 0.37 1.21 -0.02
CA ALA A 69 0.79 2.49 -0.62
C ALA A 69 0.25 3.71 0.15
N ILE A 70 -1.06 3.72 0.45
CA ILE A 70 -1.72 4.87 1.09
C ILE A 70 -1.28 5.00 2.53
N GLY A 71 -1.44 3.93 3.33
CA GLY A 71 -1.09 3.96 4.75
C GLY A 71 0.39 4.25 5.03
N ILE A 72 1.31 3.74 4.21
CA ILE A 72 2.75 4.01 4.38
C ILE A 72 3.05 5.48 4.09
N VAL A 73 2.51 6.07 3.02
CA VAL A 73 2.72 7.50 2.77
C VAL A 73 2.06 8.34 3.86
N ALA A 74 0.84 7.99 4.29
CA ALA A 74 0.15 8.69 5.37
C ALA A 74 0.96 8.71 6.67
N SER A 75 1.68 7.62 6.99
CA SER A 75 2.51 7.53 8.20
C SER A 75 3.70 8.50 8.24
N ARG A 76 4.05 9.15 7.13
CA ARG A 76 5.02 10.26 7.14
C ARG A 76 4.46 11.54 7.77
N PHE A 77 3.14 11.70 7.78
CA PHE A 77 2.48 12.94 8.18
C PHE A 77 1.68 12.83 9.48
N VAL A 78 1.33 11.61 9.91
CA VAL A 78 0.53 11.36 11.13
C VAL A 78 1.23 10.38 12.07
N ASN A 79 0.90 10.44 13.36
CA ASN A 79 1.55 9.60 14.37
C ASN A 79 1.02 8.15 14.41
N TYR A 80 -0.17 7.88 13.85
CA TYR A 80 -0.81 6.57 13.97
C TYR A 80 -1.63 6.19 12.73
N VAL A 81 -1.27 5.06 12.12
CA VAL A 81 -1.96 4.49 10.95
C VAL A 81 -2.28 3.03 11.20
N VAL A 82 -3.51 2.63 10.91
CA VAL A 82 -3.93 1.23 10.82
C VAL A 82 -4.15 0.90 9.35
N MET A 83 -3.53 -0.18 8.88
CA MET A 83 -3.74 -0.72 7.54
C MET A 83 -4.45 -2.08 7.65
N THR A 84 -5.54 -2.24 6.91
CA THR A 84 -6.33 -3.48 6.93
C THR A 84 -6.57 -3.98 5.51
N ASP A 85 -6.51 -5.30 5.32
CA ASP A 85 -6.88 -5.95 4.07
C ASP A 85 -7.36 -7.37 4.38
N ILE A 86 -8.36 -7.85 3.64
CA ILE A 86 -8.83 -9.24 3.76
C ILE A 86 -7.79 -10.21 3.20
N ASN A 87 -6.99 -9.77 2.22
CA ASN A 87 -6.00 -10.59 1.55
C ASN A 87 -4.74 -10.71 2.41
N LYS A 88 -4.46 -11.92 2.91
CA LYS A 88 -3.28 -12.18 3.76
C LYS A 88 -1.96 -11.84 3.05
N ARG A 89 -1.91 -12.00 1.72
CA ARG A 89 -0.74 -11.63 0.90
C ARG A 89 -0.55 -10.13 0.87
N ALA A 90 -1.63 -9.34 0.74
CA ALA A 90 -1.59 -7.89 0.81
C ALA A 90 -0.98 -7.42 2.14
N VAL A 91 -1.51 -7.91 3.27
CA VAL A 91 -0.98 -7.60 4.61
C VAL A 91 0.51 -7.98 4.76
N SER A 92 0.91 -9.15 4.25
CA SER A 92 2.31 -9.59 4.30
C SER A 92 3.25 -8.65 3.51
N ILE A 93 2.82 -8.23 2.32
CA ILE A 93 3.60 -7.31 1.48
C ILE A 93 3.62 -5.91 2.07
N ALA A 94 2.50 -5.40 2.59
CA ALA A 94 2.43 -4.10 3.27
C ALA A 94 3.39 -4.04 4.46
N LYS A 95 3.48 -5.09 5.27
CA LYS A 95 4.47 -5.19 6.36
C LYS A 95 5.92 -5.12 5.86
N LYS A 96 6.23 -5.72 4.72
CA LYS A 96 7.57 -5.63 4.11
C LYS A 96 7.85 -4.22 3.60
N ASN A 97 6.87 -3.60 2.94
CA ASN A 97 7.01 -2.25 2.43
C ASN A 97 7.16 -1.21 3.54
N LEU A 98 6.49 -1.40 4.67
CA LEU A 98 6.68 -0.53 5.83
C LEU A 98 8.15 -0.55 6.30
N LYS A 99 8.81 -1.72 6.34
CA LYS A 99 10.23 -1.82 6.69
C LYS A 99 11.16 -1.15 5.67
N ILE A 100 10.79 -1.16 4.39
CA ILE A 100 11.59 -0.56 3.30
C ILE A 100 11.51 0.98 3.34
N ASN A 101 10.37 1.51 3.76
CA ASN A 101 10.10 2.95 3.74
C ASN A 101 10.00 3.53 5.16
N ASN A 102 10.63 2.90 6.17
CA ASN A 102 10.71 3.47 7.52
C ASN A 102 11.89 4.44 7.58
#